data_AF-A0A8J3MTA8-F1
#
_entry.id   AF-A0A8J3MTA8-F1
#
_cell.length_a   1.000
_cell.length_b   1.000
_cell.length_c   1.000
_cell.angle_alpha   90.00
_cell.angle_beta   90.00
_cell.angle_gamma   90.00
#
_symmetry.space_group_name_H-M   'P 1'
#
loop_
_entity.id
_entity.type
_entity.pdbx_description
1 polymer ?
#
loop_
_entity_poly.entity_id
_entity_poly.type
_entity_poly.pdbx_seq_one_letter_code
_entity_poly.pdbx_strand_id
1 'polypeptide(L)'
;MSTYQNPNPQQTPIVAGVFQNENQAKVAVDELRKQNFAHDQIGVAIPQKSQVDSLSQDFMKLGVPQEKATYYEDEFKSGHIVVSVRPDGRDEEAQSILFGSGGYNESEKGKSESQSSTQNGNDR
;
A
#
# COMPACT_ATOMS: atom_id res chain seq x y z
N MET A 1 -17.10 31.49 6.94
CA MET A 1 -16.71 30.98 5.61
C MET A 1 -15.28 30.48 5.78
N SER A 2 -14.95 29.19 5.88
CA SER A 2 -15.54 27.99 5.31
C SER A 2 -15.63 26.86 6.35
N THR A 3 -16.80 26.25 6.46
CA THR A 3 -17.03 24.99 7.18
C THR A 3 -16.93 23.83 6.18
N TYR A 4 -15.82 23.09 6.25
CA TYR A 4 -15.71 21.69 5.79
C TYR A 4 -15.00 20.96 6.96
N GLN A 5 -15.74 20.32 7.86
CA GLN A 5 -16.26 18.95 7.71
C GLN A 5 -15.13 17.94 7.45
N ASN A 6 -14.49 17.45 8.52
CA ASN A 6 -14.51 16.04 8.97
C ASN A 6 -13.30 15.77 9.90
N PRO A 7 -13.43 15.83 11.23
CA PRO A 7 -12.36 15.38 12.12
C PRO A 7 -12.39 13.84 12.19
N ASN A 8 -11.22 13.21 12.05
CA ASN A 8 -10.95 11.75 12.06
C ASN A 8 -11.25 10.95 10.78
N PRO A 9 -10.26 10.71 9.92
CA PRO A 9 -10.06 9.39 9.34
C PRO A 9 -9.24 8.56 10.34
N GLN A 10 -9.89 7.76 11.19
CA GLN A 10 -9.23 6.52 11.65
C GLN A 10 -9.19 5.61 10.41
N GLN A 11 -8.24 5.83 9.49
CA GLN A 11 -7.01 5.05 9.45
C GLN A 11 -7.34 3.56 9.63
N THR A 12 -8.06 2.97 8.68
CA THR A 12 -7.73 1.60 8.29
C THR A 12 -6.56 1.75 7.32
N PRO A 13 -5.30 1.60 7.75
CA PRO A 13 -4.15 1.78 6.89
C PRO A 13 -4.07 0.53 6.02
N ILE A 14 -4.91 0.48 4.99
CA ILE A 14 -4.74 -0.54 3.97
C ILE A 14 -3.33 -0.35 3.38
N VAL A 15 -2.55 -1.43 3.46
CA VAL A 15 -1.17 -1.42 2.99
C VAL A 15 -1.22 -1.85 1.54
N ALA A 16 -0.72 -0.99 0.65
CA ALA A 16 -0.60 -1.30 -0.76
C ALA A 16 0.87 -1.38 -1.16
N GLY A 17 1.20 -2.41 -1.91
CA GLY A 17 2.50 -2.60 -2.54
C GLY A 17 2.36 -2.60 -4.06
N VAL A 18 3.22 -1.86 -4.74
CA VAL A 18 3.32 -1.90 -6.20
C VAL A 18 4.41 -2.89 -6.60
N PHE A 19 4.10 -3.71 -7.59
CA PHE A 19 4.93 -4.82 -8.06
C PHE A 19 5.14 -4.74 -9.57
N GLN A 20 6.35 -5.06 -10.01
CA GLN A 20 6.70 -5.00 -11.44
C GLN A 20 6.13 -6.18 -12.22
N ASN A 21 5.97 -7.34 -11.58
CA ASN A 21 5.62 -8.59 -12.25
C ASN A 21 4.69 -9.47 -11.40
N GLU A 22 3.89 -10.32 -12.06
CA GLU A 22 2.91 -11.22 -11.42
C GLU A 22 3.60 -12.18 -10.44
N ASN A 23 4.84 -12.60 -10.74
CA ASN A 23 5.62 -13.47 -9.85
C ASN A 23 5.87 -12.84 -8.48
N GLN A 24 6.21 -11.54 -8.41
CA GLN A 24 6.46 -10.85 -7.15
C GLN A 24 5.16 -10.68 -6.36
N ALA A 25 4.10 -10.24 -7.05
CA ALA A 25 2.77 -10.13 -6.46
C ALA A 25 2.27 -11.48 -5.91
N LYS A 26 2.51 -12.57 -6.63
CA LYS A 26 2.14 -13.93 -6.20
C LYS A 26 2.88 -14.34 -4.93
N VAL A 27 4.18 -14.06 -4.83
CA VAL A 27 4.96 -14.33 -3.61
C VAL A 27 4.39 -13.55 -2.44
N ALA A 28 4.10 -12.26 -2.62
CA ALA A 28 3.50 -11.44 -1.58
C ALA A 28 2.15 -12.00 -1.09
N VAL A 29 1.27 -12.39 -2.01
CA VAL A 29 -0.04 -12.98 -1.68
C VAL A 29 0.13 -14.32 -0.95
N ASP A 30 1.09 -15.15 -1.37
CA ASP A 30 1.37 -16.44 -0.70
C ASP A 30 1.84 -16.24 0.74
N GLU A 31 2.75 -15.30 0.97
CA GLU A 31 3.25 -14.94 2.30
C GLU A 31 2.13 -14.33 3.16
N LEU A 32 1.28 -13.47 2.61
CA LEU A 32 0.10 -12.95 3.32
C LEU A 32 -0.83 -14.10 3.74
N ARG A 33 -1.08 -15.06 2.85
CA ARG A 33 -1.91 -16.23 3.17
C ARG A 33 -1.28 -17.12 4.26
N LYS A 34 0.03 -17.32 4.22
CA LYS A 34 0.77 -18.04 5.29
C LYS A 34 0.63 -17.35 6.65
N GLN A 35 0.54 -16.03 6.63
CA GLN A 35 0.38 -15.19 7.82
C GLN A 35 -1.08 -15.03 8.27
N ASN A 36 -1.99 -15.89 7.80
CA ASN A 36 -3.43 -15.88 8.10
C ASN A 36 -4.21 -14.64 7.61
N PHE A 37 -3.69 -13.90 6.61
CA PHE A 37 -4.51 -12.91 5.91
C PHE A 37 -5.49 -13.63 4.98
N ALA A 38 -6.77 -13.33 5.13
CA ALA A 38 -7.81 -13.94 4.32
C ALA A 38 -7.77 -13.40 2.89
N HIS A 39 -8.19 -14.20 1.91
CA HIS A 39 -8.25 -13.74 0.52
C HIS A 39 -9.24 -12.56 0.33
N ASP A 40 -10.23 -12.42 1.23
CA ASP A 40 -11.15 -11.28 1.27
C ASP A 40 -10.45 -9.99 1.74
N GLN A 41 -9.40 -10.10 2.53
CA GLN A 41 -8.59 -8.98 2.98
C GLN A 41 -7.52 -8.57 1.95
N ILE A 42 -7.24 -9.41 0.95
CA ILE A 42 -6.18 -9.22 -0.04
C ILE A 42 -6.80 -8.91 -1.41
N GLY A 43 -6.60 -7.70 -1.91
CA GLY A 43 -6.95 -7.30 -3.27
C GLY A 43 -5.74 -7.34 -4.20
N VAL A 44 -5.88 -7.93 -5.39
CA VAL A 44 -4.83 -7.90 -6.43
C VAL A 44 -5.41 -7.25 -7.68
N ALA A 45 -4.79 -6.16 -8.12
CA ALA A 45 -5.16 -5.45 -9.33
C ALA A 45 -4.07 -5.65 -10.39
N ILE A 46 -4.44 -6.29 -11.50
CA ILE A 46 -3.56 -6.50 -12.67
C ILE A 46 -4.11 -5.71 -13.88
N PRO A 47 -3.35 -4.78 -14.48
CA PRO A 47 -3.84 -3.89 -15.54
C PRO A 47 -4.20 -4.59 -16.84
N GLN A 48 -3.57 -5.73 -17.12
CA GLN A 48 -3.78 -6.45 -18.39
C GLN A 48 -5.01 -7.37 -18.39
N LYS A 49 -5.50 -7.77 -17.20
CA LYS A 49 -6.61 -8.72 -17.05
C LYS A 49 -7.89 -8.09 -16.50
N SER A 50 -7.83 -6.85 -16.02
CA SER A 50 -8.94 -6.25 -15.28
C SER A 50 -9.39 -4.96 -15.97
N GLN A 51 -10.57 -5.00 -16.58
CA GLN A 51 -11.29 -3.83 -17.08
C GLN A 51 -11.92 -3.08 -15.89
N VAL A 52 -11.09 -2.65 -14.94
CA VAL A 52 -11.55 -1.85 -13.81
C VAL A 52 -11.60 -0.41 -14.32
N ASP A 53 -12.81 0.08 -14.62
CA ASP A 53 -13.00 1.45 -15.11
C ASP A 53 -12.51 2.51 -14.10
N SER A 54 -12.28 2.15 -12.82
CA SER A 54 -11.70 3.06 -11.81
C SER A 54 -11.08 2.32 -10.61
N LEU A 55 -9.78 1.99 -10.68
CA LEU A 55 -9.05 1.40 -9.53
C LEU A 55 -9.09 2.33 -8.30
N SER A 56 -9.06 3.64 -8.51
CA SER A 56 -9.19 4.61 -7.43
C SER A 56 -10.50 4.47 -6.65
N GLN A 57 -11.62 4.14 -7.30
CA GLN A 57 -12.89 3.97 -6.61
C GLN A 57 -12.90 2.77 -5.68
N ASP A 58 -12.29 1.66 -6.07
CA ASP A 58 -12.20 0.49 -5.21
C ASP A 58 -11.28 0.76 -4.02
N PHE A 59 -10.17 1.48 -4.22
CA PHE A 59 -9.30 1.93 -3.15
C PHE A 59 -10.06 2.87 -2.17
N MET A 60 -10.87 3.79 -2.69
CA MET A 60 -11.71 4.67 -1.86
C MET A 60 -12.77 3.90 -1.07
N LYS A 61 -13.41 2.87 -1.66
CA LYS A 61 -14.35 1.98 -0.93
C LYS A 61 -13.66 1.19 0.18
N LEU A 62 -12.37 0.90 0.01
CA LEU A 62 -11.53 0.21 1.00
C LEU A 62 -10.91 1.15 2.05
N GLY A 63 -11.24 2.45 2.02
CA GLY A 63 -10.78 3.44 3.00
C GLY A 63 -9.46 4.14 2.65
N VAL A 64 -8.96 3.97 1.43
CA VAL A 64 -7.80 4.73 0.92
C VAL A 64 -8.24 6.15 0.60
N PRO A 65 -7.54 7.20 1.08
CA PRO A 65 -7.84 8.56 0.68
C PRO A 65 -7.63 8.75 -0.83
N GLN A 66 -8.48 9.57 -1.45
CA GLN A 66 -8.48 9.79 -2.91
C GLN A 66 -7.10 10.14 -3.48
N GLU A 67 -6.30 10.91 -2.77
CA GLU A 67 -4.93 11.28 -3.18
C GLU A 67 -4.06 10.05 -3.42
N LYS A 68 -4.02 9.13 -2.44
CA LYS A 68 -3.31 7.85 -2.55
C LYS A 68 -3.93 6.94 -3.60
N ALA A 69 -5.26 6.88 -3.65
CA ALA A 69 -5.97 6.05 -4.62
C ALA A 69 -5.64 6.46 -6.07
N THR A 70 -5.48 7.77 -6.31
CA THR A 70 -5.08 8.32 -7.62
C THR A 70 -3.64 7.94 -7.96
N TYR A 71 -2.72 7.97 -6.98
CA TYR A 71 -1.34 7.52 -7.18
C TYR A 71 -1.26 6.05 -7.60
N TYR A 72 -1.96 5.15 -6.89
CA TYR A 72 -1.97 3.73 -7.24
C TYR A 72 -2.63 3.47 -8.60
N GLU A 73 -3.63 4.26 -8.99
CA GLU A 73 -4.22 4.20 -10.32
C GLU A 73 -3.21 4.59 -11.41
N ASP A 74 -2.36 5.59 -11.18
CA ASP A 74 -1.33 6.01 -12.13
C ASP A 74 -0.25 4.93 -12.32
N GLU A 75 0.19 4.30 -11.23
CA GLU A 75 1.10 3.14 -11.25
C GLU A 75 0.47 1.94 -11.98
N PHE A 76 -0.81 1.69 -11.74
CA PHE A 76 -1.56 0.65 -12.43
C PHE A 76 -1.68 0.92 -13.94
N LYS A 77 -2.00 2.16 -14.33
CA LYS A 77 -2.03 2.59 -15.74
C LYS A 77 -0.66 2.48 -16.41
N SER A 78 0.41 2.63 -15.64
CA SER A 78 1.79 2.43 -16.12
C SER A 78 2.13 0.96 -16.39
N GLY A 79 1.22 0.03 -16.09
CA GLY A 79 1.40 -1.40 -16.30
C GLY A 79 1.90 -2.16 -15.07
N HIS A 80 2.02 -1.50 -13.92
CA HIS A 80 2.41 -2.14 -12.67
C HIS A 80 1.23 -2.86 -12.01
N ILE A 81 1.54 -3.91 -11.26
CA ILE A 81 0.56 -4.69 -10.49
C ILE A 81 0.48 -4.08 -9.11
N VAL A 82 -0.74 -3.83 -8.64
CA VAL A 82 -0.96 -3.29 -7.30
C VAL A 82 -1.60 -4.38 -6.43
N VAL A 83 -0.98 -4.69 -5.30
CA VAL A 83 -1.56 -5.57 -4.28
C VAL A 83 -1.92 -4.71 -3.09
N SER A 84 -3.18 -4.74 -2.68
CA SER A 84 -3.67 -4.09 -1.46
C SER A 84 -4.04 -5.15 -0.44
N VAL A 85 -3.77 -4.89 0.84
CA VAL A 85 -4.16 -5.77 1.94
C VAL A 85 -4.70 -4.96 3.10
N ARG A 86 -5.82 -5.41 3.67
CA ARG A 86 -6.36 -4.89 4.92
C ARG A 86 -5.64 -5.58 6.09
N PRO A 87 -4.78 -4.87 6.83
CA PRO A 87 -4.01 -5.49 7.91
C PRO A 87 -4.83 -5.70 9.19
N ASP A 88 -5.98 -5.04 9.35
CA ASP A 88 -6.84 -5.13 10.55
C ASP A 88 -6.05 -4.99 11.88
N GLY A 89 -5.07 -4.07 11.91
CA GLY A 89 -4.18 -3.82 13.06
C GLY A 89 -2.82 -4.52 13.01
N ARG A 90 -2.53 -5.26 11.92
CA ARG A 90 -1.24 -5.94 11.66
C ARG A 90 -0.44 -5.22 10.57
N ASP A 91 -0.41 -3.90 10.63
CA ASP A 91 0.16 -3.04 9.60
C ASP A 91 1.63 -3.37 9.36
N GLU A 92 2.43 -3.50 10.43
CA GLU A 92 3.87 -3.80 10.36
C GLU A 92 4.16 -5.16 9.72
N GLU A 93 3.31 -6.16 9.98
CA GLU A 93 3.46 -7.51 9.42
C GLU A 93 3.13 -7.51 7.93
N ALA A 94 1.96 -6.97 7.57
CA ALA A 94 1.53 -6.85 6.19
C ALA A 94 2.53 -6.04 5.37
N GLN A 95 3.05 -4.96 5.97
CA GLN A 95 4.10 -4.15 5.41
C GLN A 95 5.35 -4.99 5.16
N SER A 96 5.93 -5.59 6.19
CA SER A 96 7.17 -6.38 6.08
C SER A 96 7.09 -7.47 5.00
N ILE A 97 5.93 -8.10 4.84
CA ILE A 97 5.68 -9.12 3.82
C ILE A 97 5.70 -8.52 2.40
N LEU A 98 4.98 -7.42 2.18
CA LEU A 98 4.92 -6.74 0.88
C LEU A 98 6.30 -6.24 0.46
N PHE A 99 7.02 -5.56 1.37
CA PHE A 99 8.37 -5.05 1.09
C PHE A 99 9.40 -6.16 0.92
N GLY A 100 9.33 -7.21 1.73
CA GLY A 100 10.20 -8.39 1.60
C GLY A 100 10.02 -9.13 0.27
N SER A 101 8.84 -9.02 -0.35
CA SER A 101 8.50 -9.63 -1.63
C SER A 101 8.86 -8.77 -2.85
N GLY A 102 9.42 -7.57 -2.63
CA GLY A 102 9.76 -6.61 -3.68
C GLY A 102 8.70 -5.54 -3.96
N GLY A 103 7.71 -5.41 -3.08
CA GLY A 103 6.72 -4.34 -3.14
C GLY A 103 7.33 -3.03 -2.66
N TYR A 104 7.17 -1.97 -3.44
CA TYR A 104 7.53 -0.61 -3.04
C TYR A 104 6.28 0.23 -2.76
N ASN A 105 6.39 1.23 -1.89
CA ASN A 105 5.31 2.16 -1.57
C ASN A 105 5.58 3.58 -2.08
N GLU A 106 4.56 4.43 -2.01
CA GLU A 106 4.60 5.87 -2.29
C GLU A 106 5.82 6.60 -1.68
N SER A 107 6.33 6.13 -0.53
CA SER A 107 7.39 6.82 0.20
C SER A 107 8.79 6.65 -0.39
N GLU A 108 9.03 5.74 -1.35
CA GLU A 108 10.35 5.60 -1.96
C GLU A 108 10.68 6.70 -2.98
N LYS A 109 9.68 7.43 -3.51
CA LYS A 109 9.95 8.66 -4.27
C LYS A 109 10.20 9.89 -3.40
N GLY A 110 9.98 9.80 -2.08
CA GLY A 110 10.17 10.89 -1.12
C GLY A 110 11.25 10.66 -0.05
N LYS A 111 11.79 9.43 0.09
CA LYS A 111 12.83 9.10 1.08
C LYS A 111 14.21 8.96 0.44
N SER A 112 14.72 10.06 -0.11
CA SER A 112 16.18 10.27 -0.17
C SER A 112 16.71 11.18 0.95
N GLU A 113 15.86 11.71 1.84
CA GLU A 113 16.28 12.59 2.93
C GLU A 113 15.46 12.28 4.20
N SER A 114 16.05 11.59 5.20
CA SER A 114 15.75 11.71 6.67
C SER A 114 16.00 10.44 7.52
N GLN A 115 16.62 9.37 7.01
CA GLN A 115 17.05 8.25 7.87
C GLN A 115 18.59 8.11 7.89
N SER A 116 19.26 9.15 8.36
CA SER A 116 20.63 9.07 8.90
C SER A 116 20.79 10.07 10.06
N SER A 117 19.98 9.90 11.10
CA SER A 117 20.22 10.52 12.41
C SER A 117 20.33 9.44 13.48
N THR A 118 21.51 8.83 13.54
CA THR A 118 22.01 8.02 14.65
C THR A 118 23.34 8.67 15.02
N GLN A 119 23.63 9.12 16.22
CA GLN A 119 22.96 9.08 17.51
C GLN A 119 23.77 10.06 18.36
N ASN A 120 23.11 11.08 18.89
CA ASN A 120 23.73 12.01 19.83
C ASN A 120 24.06 11.23 21.11
N GLY A 121 25.35 11.12 21.41
CA GLY A 121 25.89 10.61 22.66
C GLY A 121 26.82 11.64 23.26
N ASN A 122 26.23 12.59 23.98
CA ASN A 122 26.91 13.31 25.06
C ASN A 122 27.52 12.27 26.02
N ASP A 123 28.81 12.35 26.36
CA ASP A 123 29.30 12.34 27.75
C ASP A 123 30.84 12.50 27.80
N ARG A 124 31.29 13.48 28.59
CA ARG A 124 32.63 13.76 29.17
C ARG A 124 33.55 14.76 28.49
#